data_AF-A0A351F1V0-F1
#
_entry.id   AF-A0A351F1V0-F1
#
_cell.length_a   1.000
_cell.length_b   1.000
_cell.length_c   1.000
_cell.angle_alpha   90.00
_cell.angle_beta   90.00
_cell.angle_gamma   90.00
#
_symmetry.space_group_name_H-M   'P 1'
#
loop_
_entity.id
_entity.type
_entity.pdbx_description
1 polymer ?
#
loop_
_entity_poly.entity_id
_entity_poly.type
_entity_poly.pdbx_seq_one_letter_code
_entity_poly.pdbx_strand_id
1 'polypeptide(L)'
;MNIISKVAFFVLFAISFQTVSAQNFSFVNTADVLQSLPEVKQANTELETYRNQLINLGQKRVETLRSKYADLEQRQAQGNISPVQLEQESAALKEEEQQIMAFEQESQQKVVAKSEELLGPIRDKVQKAIDDVAK
;
A
#
# COMPACT_ATOMS: atom_id res chain seq x y z
N MET A 1 5.86 -48.42 -19.34
CA MET A 1 7.20 -48.33 -18.73
C MET A 1 8.06 -47.44 -19.62
N ASN A 2 8.87 -46.56 -19.02
CA ASN A 2 9.79 -45.60 -19.66
C ASN A 2 9.26 -44.18 -19.86
N ILE A 3 8.82 -43.60 -18.74
CA ILE A 3 8.57 -42.15 -18.58
C ILE A 3 9.86 -41.43 -18.09
N ILE A 4 10.97 -42.15 -17.95
CA ILE A 4 12.21 -41.69 -17.30
C ILE A 4 13.23 -41.09 -18.31
N SER A 5 13.04 -41.20 -19.64
CA SER A 5 13.97 -40.64 -20.64
C SER A 5 13.56 -39.29 -21.26
N LYS A 6 12.48 -38.63 -20.80
CA LYS A 6 12.10 -37.28 -21.28
C LYS A 6 12.29 -36.15 -20.26
N VAL A 7 12.96 -36.44 -19.15
CA VAL A 7 13.26 -35.47 -18.08
C VAL A 7 14.66 -34.86 -18.22
N ALA A 8 15.42 -35.23 -19.26
CA ALA A 8 16.82 -34.83 -19.44
C ALA A 8 17.06 -33.68 -20.45
N PHE A 9 16.06 -32.87 -20.79
CA PHE A 9 16.23 -31.78 -21.78
C PHE A 9 15.59 -30.44 -21.39
N PHE A 10 15.47 -30.15 -20.10
CA PHE A 10 15.08 -28.81 -19.64
C PHE A 10 15.90 -28.35 -18.43
N VAL A 11 17.20 -28.68 -18.45
CA VAL A 11 18.21 -28.15 -17.53
C VAL A 11 19.30 -27.50 -18.39
N LEU A 12 18.97 -26.38 -19.04
CA LEU A 12 19.96 -25.48 -19.63
C LEU A 12 19.36 -24.09 -19.95
N PHE A 13 18.84 -23.41 -18.92
CA PHE A 13 18.67 -21.96 -18.99
C PHE A 13 19.33 -21.32 -17.77
N ALA A 14 20.62 -21.60 -17.64
CA ALA A 14 21.52 -20.85 -16.78
C ALA A 14 22.52 -20.11 -17.68
N ILE A 15 22.70 -18.83 -17.36
CA ILE A 15 23.81 -17.95 -17.77
C ILE A 15 23.59 -17.17 -19.06
N SER A 16 23.00 -15.97 -18.92
CA SER A 16 23.59 -14.74 -19.45
C SER A 16 22.77 -13.50 -19.03
N PHE A 17 22.97 -13.02 -17.80
CA PHE A 17 22.78 -11.60 -17.51
C PHE A 17 24.17 -11.03 -17.23
N GLN A 18 24.74 -10.42 -18.26
CA GLN A 18 25.98 -9.67 -18.18
C GLN A 18 25.68 -8.33 -17.49
N THR A 19 26.36 -8.14 -16.36
CA THR A 19 26.86 -6.88 -15.78
C THR A 19 26.27 -5.56 -16.31
N VAL A 20 25.27 -5.04 -15.61
CA VAL A 20 25.08 -3.59 -15.54
C VAL A 20 26.07 -3.07 -14.51
N SER A 21 27.15 -2.44 -14.99
CA SER A 21 27.99 -1.58 -14.16
C SER A 21 27.20 -0.32 -13.82
N ALA A 22 26.63 -0.27 -12.62
CA ALA A 22 26.13 0.95 -12.01
C ALA A 22 27.17 1.39 -10.96
N GLN A 23 28.12 2.17 -11.45
CA GLN A 23 28.95 3.18 -10.77
C GLN A 23 29.11 3.03 -9.25
N ASN A 24 30.37 2.81 -8.83
CA ASN A 24 30.83 3.03 -7.47
C ASN A 24 30.46 4.45 -7.00
N PHE A 25 29.33 4.59 -6.30
CA PHE A 25 29.20 5.54 -5.22
C PHE A 25 29.26 4.73 -3.94
N SER A 26 30.24 5.06 -3.10
CA SER A 26 30.36 4.52 -1.76
C SER A 26 29.13 4.94 -0.96
N PHE A 27 28.02 4.21 -1.09
CA PHE A 27 26.88 4.25 -0.19
C PHE A 27 27.35 3.68 1.16
N VAL A 28 28.15 4.46 1.90
CA VAL A 28 28.31 4.21 3.33
C VAL A 28 26.92 4.35 3.92
N ASN A 29 26.27 3.21 4.19
CA ASN A 29 25.01 3.04 4.88
C ASN A 29 24.16 4.32 5.01
N THR A 30 23.75 4.92 3.88
CA THR A 30 22.97 6.17 3.92
C THR A 30 21.65 5.93 4.64
N ALA A 31 21.13 4.69 4.59
CA ALA A 31 20.01 4.23 5.40
C ALA A 31 20.28 4.29 6.92
N ASP A 32 21.45 3.87 7.40
CA ASP A 32 21.79 3.92 8.83
C ASP A 32 22.03 5.35 9.32
N VAL A 33 22.68 6.19 8.49
CA VAL A 33 22.87 7.62 8.78
C VAL A 33 21.52 8.33 8.84
N LEU A 34 20.63 8.07 7.88
CA LEU A 34 19.27 8.62 7.89
C LEU A 34 18.49 8.19 9.13
N GLN A 35 18.56 6.93 9.55
CA GLN A 35 17.88 6.46 10.78
C GLN A 35 18.40 7.11 12.07
N SER A 36 19.62 7.63 12.06
CA SER A 36 20.19 8.38 13.20
C SER A 36 19.69 9.83 13.29
N LEU A 37 19.05 10.36 12.23
CA LEU A 37 18.55 11.74 12.22
C LEU A 37 17.20 11.84 12.96
N PRO A 38 17.07 12.75 13.94
CA PRO A 38 15.79 12.99 14.63
C PRO A 38 14.64 13.31 13.67
N GLU A 39 14.93 14.04 12.59
CA GLU A 39 13.97 14.43 11.54
C GLU A 39 13.40 13.20 10.81
N VAL A 40 14.23 12.18 10.53
CA VAL A 40 13.77 10.94 9.88
C VAL A 40 12.89 10.13 10.84
N LYS A 41 13.27 10.06 12.12
CA LYS A 41 12.45 9.40 13.13
C LYS A 41 11.07 10.06 13.26
N GLN A 42 11.02 11.39 13.30
CA GLN A 42 9.77 12.14 13.34
C GLN A 42 8.91 11.89 12.09
N ALA A 43 9.50 11.97 10.89
CA ALA A 43 8.82 11.69 9.64
C ALA A 43 8.24 10.27 9.60
N ASN A 44 8.99 9.27 10.08
CA ASN A 44 8.50 7.89 10.16
C ASN A 44 7.32 7.74 11.13
N THR A 45 7.35 8.40 12.28
CA THR A 45 6.21 8.40 13.23
C THR A 45 4.98 9.08 12.65
N GLU A 46 5.13 10.19 11.93
CA GLU A 46 4.02 10.86 11.25
C GLU A 46 3.44 9.97 10.14
N LEU A 47 4.29 9.32 9.35
CA LEU A 47 3.87 8.40 8.30
C LEU A 47 3.13 7.18 8.85
N GLU A 48 3.61 6.60 9.95
CA GLU A 48 2.93 5.50 10.65
C GLU A 48 1.57 5.93 11.19
N THR A 49 1.50 7.11 11.80
CA THR A 49 0.23 7.69 12.29
C THR A 49 -0.76 7.86 11.15
N TYR A 50 -0.32 8.42 10.02
CA TYR A 50 -1.15 8.62 8.84
C TYR A 50 -1.66 7.30 8.25
N ARG A 51 -0.79 6.28 8.16
CA ARG A 51 -1.18 4.93 7.73
C ARG A 51 -2.25 4.35 8.66
N ASN A 52 -2.06 4.45 9.97
CA ASN A 52 -3.00 3.93 10.96
C ASN A 52 -4.36 4.66 10.87
N GLN A 53 -4.36 5.97 10.61
CA GLN A 53 -5.60 6.73 10.39
C GLN A 53 -6.38 6.20 9.17
N LEU A 54 -5.71 5.94 8.05
CA LEU A 54 -6.33 5.41 6.84
C LEU A 54 -6.87 3.98 7.07
N ILE A 55 -6.11 3.12 7.77
CA ILE A 55 -6.55 1.77 8.14
C ILE A 55 -7.81 1.84 9.00
N ASN A 56 -7.81 2.66 10.06
CA ASN A 56 -8.95 2.81 10.95
C ASN A 56 -10.19 3.34 10.22
N LEU A 57 -10.00 4.28 9.28
CA LEU A 57 -11.09 4.80 8.46
C LEU A 57 -11.65 3.72 7.53
N GLY A 58 -10.80 2.92 6.90
CA GLY A 58 -11.22 1.79 6.05
C GLY A 58 -12.01 0.75 6.85
N GLN A 59 -11.50 0.34 8.01
CA GLN A 59 -12.18 -0.60 8.91
C GLN A 59 -13.56 -0.08 9.33
N LYS A 60 -13.66 1.20 9.71
CA LYS A 60 -14.93 1.82 10.08
C LYS A 60 -15.94 1.83 8.92
N ARG A 61 -15.48 2.06 7.68
CA ARG A 61 -16.35 1.98 6.48
C ARG A 61 -16.88 0.57 6.26
N VAL A 62 -16.01 -0.44 6.37
CA VAL A 62 -16.41 -1.86 6.25
C VAL A 62 -17.41 -2.25 7.33
N GLU A 63 -17.17 -1.86 8.59
CA GLU A 63 -18.09 -2.11 9.70
C GLU A 63 -19.45 -1.44 9.46
N THR A 64 -19.45 -0.18 9.02
CA THR A 64 -20.67 0.55 8.68
C THR A 64 -21.44 -0.15 7.57
N LEU A 65 -20.75 -0.57 6.50
CA LEU A 65 -21.37 -1.28 5.37
C LEU A 65 -22.00 -2.60 5.82
N ARG A 66 -21.29 -3.38 6.64
CA ARG A 66 -21.82 -4.63 7.22
C ARG A 66 -23.08 -4.38 8.06
N SER A 67 -23.07 -3.34 8.89
CA SER A 67 -24.24 -2.96 9.69
C SER A 67 -25.43 -2.59 8.83
N LYS A 68 -25.21 -1.88 7.71
CA LYS A 68 -26.28 -1.51 6.77
C LYS A 68 -26.87 -2.71 6.06
N TYR A 69 -26.04 -3.66 5.64
CA TYR A 69 -26.52 -4.92 5.06
C TYR A 69 -27.38 -5.71 6.06
N ALA A 70 -26.92 -5.83 7.31
CA ALA A 70 -27.67 -6.54 8.35
C ALA A 70 -29.02 -5.87 8.65
N ASP A 71 -29.06 -4.54 8.70
CA ASP A 71 -30.31 -3.79 8.87
C ASP A 71 -31.28 -3.99 7.69
N LEU A 72 -30.77 -3.96 6.46
CA LEU A 72 -31.57 -4.18 5.26
C LEU A 72 -32.17 -5.60 5.24
N GLU A 73 -31.38 -6.61 5.56
CA GLU A 73 -31.83 -8.00 5.69
C GLU A 73 -32.91 -8.15 6.78
N GLN A 74 -32.71 -7.51 7.94
CA GLN A 74 -33.69 -7.52 9.01
C GLN A 74 -35.02 -6.86 8.59
N ARG A 75 -34.97 -5.69 7.95
CA ARG A 75 -36.18 -5.01 7.44
C ARG A 75 -36.89 -5.83 6.38
N GLN A 76 -36.14 -6.51 5.51
CA GLN A 76 -36.69 -7.44 4.53
C GLN A 76 -37.41 -8.61 5.21
N ALA A 77 -36.77 -9.27 6.18
CA ALA A 77 -37.35 -10.40 6.91
C ALA A 77 -38.62 -10.03 7.69
N GLN A 78 -38.70 -8.78 8.18
CA GLN A 78 -39.87 -8.26 8.88
C GLN A 78 -41.00 -7.77 7.94
N GLY A 79 -40.78 -7.75 6.63
CA GLY A 79 -41.73 -7.17 5.67
C GLY A 79 -41.86 -5.65 5.76
N ASN A 80 -40.88 -4.98 6.38
CA ASN A 80 -40.87 -3.54 6.65
C ASN A 80 -40.21 -2.73 5.52
N ILE A 81 -40.10 -3.30 4.33
CA ILE A 81 -39.49 -2.66 3.15
C ILE A 81 -40.22 -3.09 1.88
N SER A 82 -40.47 -2.14 0.97
CA SER A 82 -41.05 -2.45 -0.33
C SER A 82 -40.01 -3.03 -1.31
N PRO A 83 -40.42 -3.77 -2.36
CA PRO A 83 -39.48 -4.30 -3.36
C PRO A 83 -38.62 -3.23 -4.03
N VAL A 84 -39.19 -2.06 -4.33
CA VAL A 84 -38.48 -0.94 -4.97
C VAL A 84 -37.43 -0.35 -4.02
N GLN A 85 -37.78 -0.17 -2.75
CA GLN A 85 -36.81 0.32 -1.75
C GLN A 85 -35.68 -0.67 -1.53
N LEU A 86 -35.99 -1.97 -1.47
CA LEU A 86 -35.00 -3.02 -1.33
C LEU A 86 -33.98 -3.00 -2.48
N GLU A 87 -34.45 -2.85 -3.71
CA GLU A 87 -33.59 -2.75 -4.89
C GLU A 87 -32.69 -1.51 -4.85
N GLN A 88 -33.26 -0.35 -4.53
CA GLN A 88 -32.52 0.91 -4.44
C GLN A 88 -31.45 0.88 -3.34
N GLU A 89 -31.81 0.43 -2.15
CA GLU A 89 -30.87 0.34 -1.03
C GLU A 89 -29.79 -0.70 -1.31
N SER A 90 -30.13 -1.86 -1.89
CA SER A 90 -29.14 -2.86 -2.30
C SER A 90 -28.14 -2.32 -3.33
N ALA A 91 -28.61 -1.51 -4.28
CA ALA A 91 -27.75 -0.86 -5.27
C ALA A 91 -26.80 0.16 -4.60
N ALA A 92 -27.31 0.97 -3.67
CA ALA A 92 -26.50 1.91 -2.91
C ALA A 92 -25.41 1.21 -2.07
N LEU A 93 -25.73 0.08 -1.43
CA LEU A 93 -24.75 -0.69 -0.66
C LEU A 93 -23.65 -1.30 -1.55
N LYS A 94 -24.00 -1.73 -2.77
CA LYS A 94 -22.99 -2.17 -3.77
C LYS A 94 -22.09 -1.02 -4.22
N GLU A 95 -22.64 0.18 -4.38
CA GLU A 95 -21.82 1.36 -4.69
C GLU A 95 -20.87 1.69 -3.53
N GLU A 96 -21.34 1.64 -2.27
CA GLU A 96 -20.49 1.83 -1.10
C GLU A 96 -19.37 0.79 -1.03
N GLU A 97 -19.63 -0.47 -1.40
CA GLU A 97 -18.61 -1.51 -1.51
C GLU A 97 -17.53 -1.15 -2.54
N GLN A 98 -17.92 -0.65 -3.71
CA GLN A 98 -16.99 -0.16 -4.73
C GLN A 98 -16.17 1.03 -4.23
N GLN A 99 -16.80 1.95 -3.50
CA GLN A 99 -16.11 3.08 -2.90
C GLN A 99 -15.10 2.65 -1.84
N ILE A 100 -15.37 1.59 -1.08
CA ILE A 100 -14.41 1.01 -0.12
C ILE A 100 -13.19 0.43 -0.85
N MET A 101 -13.40 -0.33 -1.93
CA MET A 101 -12.30 -0.85 -2.74
C MET A 101 -11.44 0.28 -3.34
N ALA A 102 -12.09 1.32 -3.86
CA ALA A 102 -11.38 2.50 -4.38
C ALA A 102 -10.61 3.23 -3.26
N PHE A 103 -11.20 3.36 -2.08
CA PHE A 103 -10.55 3.97 -0.92
C PHE A 103 -9.30 3.20 -0.48
N GLU A 104 -9.29 1.87 -0.54
CA GLU A 104 -8.11 1.06 -0.23
C GLU A 104 -6.96 1.33 -1.21
N GLN A 105 -7.26 1.41 -2.50
CA GLN A 105 -6.27 1.75 -3.53
C GLN A 105 -5.74 3.18 -3.36
N GLU A 106 -6.64 4.14 -3.16
CA GLU A 106 -6.30 5.55 -2.95
C GLU A 106 -5.47 5.74 -1.68
N SER A 107 -5.78 5.00 -0.61
CA SER A 107 -5.03 5.04 0.65
C SER A 107 -3.58 4.61 0.48
N GLN A 108 -3.31 3.61 -0.36
CA GLN A 108 -1.93 3.19 -0.67
C GLN A 108 -1.17 4.32 -1.39
N GLN A 109 -1.79 4.96 -2.37
CA GLN A 109 -1.20 6.10 -3.09
C GLN A 109 -0.93 7.27 -2.15
N LYS A 110 -1.88 7.57 -1.25
CA LYS A 110 -1.75 8.62 -0.23
C LYS A 110 -0.58 8.37 0.71
N VAL A 111 -0.36 7.13 1.15
CA VAL A 111 0.79 6.77 2.01
C VAL A 111 2.10 7.00 1.27
N VAL A 112 2.19 6.61 0.00
CA VAL A 112 3.40 6.84 -0.82
C VAL A 112 3.66 8.34 -0.99
N ALA A 113 2.63 9.10 -1.36
CA ALA A 113 2.74 10.55 -1.52
C ALA A 113 3.17 11.25 -0.22
N LYS A 114 2.58 10.87 0.92
CA LYS A 114 2.96 11.42 2.23
C LYS A 114 4.39 11.03 2.63
N SER A 115 4.83 9.83 2.27
CA SER A 115 6.22 9.41 2.48
C SER A 115 7.20 10.28 1.71
N GLU A 116 6.88 10.62 0.46
CA GLU A 116 7.72 11.50 -0.36
C GLU A 116 7.75 12.92 0.19
N GLU A 117 6.57 13.45 0.58
CA GLU A 117 6.42 14.78 1.19
C GLU A 117 7.29 14.94 2.45
N LEU A 118 7.32 13.91 3.31
CA LEU A 118 8.04 13.96 4.58
C LEU A 118 9.54 13.67 4.44
N LEU A 119 9.91 12.70 3.60
CA LEU A 119 11.30 12.22 3.52
C LEU A 119 12.11 12.87 2.40
N GLY A 120 11.47 13.42 1.36
CA GLY A 120 12.12 14.14 0.26
C GLY A 120 13.04 15.26 0.75
N PRO A 121 12.52 16.24 1.52
CA PRO A 121 13.33 17.36 2.02
C PRO A 121 14.51 16.93 2.90
N ILE A 122 14.35 15.85 3.65
CA ILE A 122 15.42 15.32 4.50
C ILE A 122 16.53 14.71 3.64
N ARG A 123 16.16 13.95 2.59
CA ARG A 123 17.11 13.40 1.62
C ARG A 123 17.90 14.51 0.93
N ASP A 124 17.23 15.57 0.50
CA ASP A 124 17.88 16.72 -0.14
C ASP A 124 18.88 17.41 0.80
N LYS A 125 18.52 17.57 2.08
CA LYS A 125 19.39 18.15 3.11
C LYS A 125 20.62 17.29 3.36
N VAL A 126 20.46 15.97 3.43
CA VAL A 126 21.58 15.03 3.61
C VAL A 126 22.50 15.03 2.39
N GLN A 127 21.93 15.00 1.17
CA GLN A 127 22.72 15.06 -0.06
C GLN A 127 23.58 16.32 -0.12
N LYS A 128 22.99 17.47 0.19
CA LYS A 128 23.72 18.75 0.23
C LYS A 128 24.87 18.75 1.25
N ALA A 129 24.65 18.18 2.44
CA ALA A 129 25.68 18.07 3.46
C ALA A 129 26.85 17.17 3.02
N ILE A 130 26.56 16.08 2.30
CA ILE A 130 27.58 15.21 1.70
C ILE A 130 28.39 15.99 0.65
N ASP A 131 27.71 16.70 -0.25
CA ASP A 131 28.34 17.47 -1.33
C ASP A 131 29.24 18.60 -0.80
N ASP A 132 28.90 19.19 0.34
CA ASP A 132 29.69 20.25 0.96
C ASP A 132 30.95 19.72 1.68
N VAL A 133 30.95 18.47 2.16
CA VAL A 133 32.13 17.82 2.76
C VAL A 133 33.03 17.18 1.69
N ALA A 134 32.48 16.82 0.53
CA ALA A 134 33.23 16.24 -0.58
C ALA A 134 34.04 17.27 -1.39
N LYS A 135 33.84 18.57 -1.14
CA LYS A 135 34.63 19.68 -1.70
C LYS A 135 35.88 19.95 -0.87
#